data_AF-A0AA38UBA2-F1
#
_entry.id   AF-A0AA38UBA2-F1
#
_cell.length_a   1.000
_cell.length_b   1.000
_cell.length_c   1.000
_cell.angle_alpha   90.00
_cell.angle_beta   90.00
_cell.angle_gamma   90.00
#
_symmetry.space_group_name_H-M   'P 1'
#
loop_
_entity.id
_entity.type
_entity.pdbx_description
1 polymer ?
#
loop_
_entity_poly.entity_id
_entity_poly.type
_entity_poly.pdbx_seq_one_letter_code
_entity_poly.pdbx_strand_id
1 'polypeptide(L)'
;MFYDLNIPIATTTSTTSSKKGKNKQIQPSNSPQFTNAQLIAINAHLDLLIHLGYTVVCFNQTVHKRVDPKTHVNALNELLEKLKPRQGILFLKRLSVILDEDSEKGFGLINANTSFFNSYDILSLIPTNQATFALACLTHTLPSPLTTHIISIPLTLPRFPFHLKHTLIRTAIKNGAVFEINYVGALGGESDSVLLEAGAADANGANGKRNWWAAAKELVRVTKGKGVIVSGGVVTQADLRAPRDVANLMTFLGLPQDIAHAACTSVPKSLILRAQTRKTYRAVFSEPTLVIPEGYSAPAQLPPTVTPDSSTTTSTAPTTAPPSSTQQVTSSSKQNKKRPREEDGVDSNQKQNPAGPSSDAQAQGGDKKKKRKKNKV
;
A
#
# COMPACT_ATOMS: atom_id res chain seq x y z
N MET A 1 -5.03 -18.36 15.62
CA MET A 1 -5.04 -16.90 15.79
C MET A 1 -5.78 -16.30 14.62
N PHE A 2 -6.74 -15.44 14.89
CA PHE A 2 -7.45 -14.64 13.90
C PHE A 2 -7.09 -13.17 14.07
N TYR A 3 -7.10 -12.44 12.96
CA TYR A 3 -6.59 -11.08 12.86
C TYR A 3 -7.69 -10.17 12.33
N ASP A 4 -7.89 -9.02 12.96
CA ASP A 4 -8.57 -7.89 12.34
C ASP A 4 -7.58 -6.73 12.26
N LEU A 5 -7.22 -6.35 11.02
CA LEU A 5 -6.19 -5.34 10.77
C LEU A 5 -6.75 -3.94 10.48
N ASN A 6 -8.08 -3.75 10.61
CA ASN A 6 -8.70 -2.47 10.31
C ASN A 6 -9.87 -2.13 11.25
N ILE A 7 -9.57 -1.70 12.47
CA ILE A 7 -10.55 -1.04 13.34
C ILE A 7 -10.39 0.48 13.21
N PRO A 8 -11.30 1.17 12.52
CA PRO A 8 -11.23 2.62 12.37
C PRO A 8 -11.40 3.31 13.73
N ILE A 9 -10.48 4.19 14.08
CA ILE A 9 -10.59 5.05 15.26
C ILE A 9 -10.88 6.48 14.79
N ALA A 10 -12.05 7.00 15.16
CA ALA A 10 -12.42 8.39 14.91
C ALA A 10 -11.55 9.32 15.77
N THR A 11 -10.50 9.89 15.17
CA THR A 11 -9.73 10.96 15.78
C THR A 11 -10.33 12.29 15.37
N THR A 12 -10.92 13.03 16.31
CA THR A 12 -11.29 14.42 16.09
C THR A 12 -10.03 15.28 16.00
N THR A 13 -9.37 15.31 14.85
CA THR A 13 -8.44 16.38 14.52
C THR A 13 -9.28 17.62 14.26
N SER A 14 -9.55 18.40 15.30
CA SER A 14 -10.21 19.68 15.21
C SER A 14 -9.32 20.66 14.43
N THR A 15 -9.45 20.68 13.10
CA THR A 15 -9.10 21.87 12.32
C THR A 15 -10.22 22.89 12.51
N THR A 16 -10.26 23.52 13.68
CA THR A 16 -11.07 24.73 13.88
C THR A 16 -10.46 25.84 13.04
N SER A 17 -11.00 26.07 11.85
CA SER A 17 -10.80 27.33 11.13
C SER A 17 -11.64 28.40 11.81
N SER A 18 -11.12 28.99 12.90
CA SER A 18 -11.76 30.14 13.52
C SER A 18 -11.67 31.33 12.56
N LYS A 19 -12.82 31.74 12.00
CA LYS A 19 -12.94 33.03 11.32
C LYS A 19 -12.67 34.16 12.34
N LYS A 20 -11.64 34.95 12.03
CA LYS A 20 -11.47 36.40 12.29
C LYS A 20 -11.23 36.84 13.75
N GLY A 21 -9.96 37.13 14.07
CA GLY A 21 -9.57 37.91 15.26
C GLY A 21 -8.05 37.93 15.48
N LYS A 22 -7.45 39.12 15.62
CA LYS A 22 -6.00 39.40 15.70
C LYS A 22 -5.25 38.60 16.79
N ASN A 23 -4.03 38.16 16.43
CA ASN A 23 -2.89 37.72 17.25
C ASN A 23 -3.19 37.11 18.63
N LYS A 24 -3.22 35.78 18.68
CA LYS A 24 -2.73 35.01 19.84
C LYS A 24 -2.02 33.75 19.37
N GLN A 25 -0.80 33.59 19.85
CA GLN A 25 0.08 32.46 19.62
C GLN A 25 -0.63 31.17 20.04
N ILE A 26 -0.87 30.26 19.10
CA ILE A 26 -1.46 28.95 19.37
C ILE A 26 -0.34 28.07 19.91
N GLN A 27 -0.28 27.89 21.23
CA GLN A 27 0.39 26.74 21.82
C GLN A 27 -0.46 25.49 21.54
N PRO A 28 0.13 24.38 21.06
CA PRO A 28 -0.62 23.13 20.94
C PRO A 28 -0.90 22.59 22.34
N SER A 29 -2.13 22.77 22.82
CA SER A 29 -2.59 22.16 24.06
C SER A 29 -2.83 20.66 23.82
N ASN A 30 -2.02 19.83 24.49
CA ASN A 30 -2.22 18.38 24.65
C ASN A 30 -3.48 18.12 25.49
N SER A 31 -4.65 18.27 24.88
CA SER A 31 -5.93 17.87 25.47
C SER A 31 -6.19 16.37 25.20
N PRO A 32 -6.84 15.64 26.12
CA PRO A 32 -7.08 14.21 25.94
C PRO A 32 -7.97 14.00 24.71
N GLN A 33 -7.45 13.34 23.68
CA GLN A 33 -8.13 13.19 22.39
C GLN A 33 -9.37 12.29 22.47
N PHE A 34 -9.49 11.49 23.54
CA PHE A 34 -10.58 10.54 23.74
C PHE A 34 -11.41 10.87 24.98
N THR A 35 -12.70 11.06 24.76
CA THR A 35 -13.70 11.19 25.82
C THR A 35 -13.98 9.85 26.50
N ASN A 36 -14.45 9.87 27.75
CA ASN A 36 -14.81 8.63 28.47
C ASN A 36 -15.88 7.81 27.74
N ALA A 37 -16.84 8.47 27.08
CA ALA A 37 -17.86 7.80 26.28
C ALA A 37 -17.25 7.05 25.08
N GLN A 38 -16.30 7.67 24.38
CA GLN A 38 -15.57 7.02 23.28
C GLN A 38 -14.76 5.82 23.79
N LEU A 39 -14.08 5.95 24.94
CA LEU A 39 -13.34 4.83 25.52
C LEU A 39 -14.25 3.67 25.93
N ILE A 40 -15.44 3.94 26.46
CA ILE A 40 -16.44 2.89 26.77
C ILE A 40 -16.90 2.20 25.49
N ALA A 41 -17.22 2.97 24.44
CA ALA A 41 -17.64 2.42 23.15
C ALA A 41 -16.54 1.55 22.50
N ILE A 42 -15.28 2.02 22.52
CA ILE A 42 -14.14 1.26 22.00
C ILE A 42 -13.92 -0.01 22.83
N ASN A 43 -14.03 0.05 24.16
CA ASN A 43 -13.90 -1.16 24.98
C ASN A 43 -15.01 -2.18 24.68
N ALA A 44 -16.27 -1.73 24.54
CA ALA A 44 -17.37 -2.61 24.14
C ALA A 44 -17.12 -3.24 22.76
N HIS A 45 -16.54 -2.47 21.82
CA HIS A 45 -16.10 -2.97 20.52
C HIS A 45 -15.11 -4.13 20.66
N LEU A 46 -14.06 -3.89 21.44
CA LEU A 46 -13.00 -4.87 21.66
C LEU A 46 -13.51 -6.13 22.35
N ASP A 47 -14.36 -5.98 23.36
CA ASP A 47 -14.92 -7.11 24.10
C ASP A 47 -15.76 -8.00 23.18
N LEU A 48 -16.52 -7.42 22.26
CA LEU A 48 -17.27 -8.17 21.24
C LEU A 48 -16.34 -8.87 20.24
N LEU A 49 -15.31 -8.21 19.73
CA LEU A 49 -14.32 -8.83 18.84
C LEU A 49 -13.61 -10.02 19.48
N ILE A 50 -13.24 -9.89 20.75
CA ILE A 50 -12.60 -10.97 21.50
C ILE A 50 -13.58 -12.13 21.70
N HIS A 51 -14.84 -11.82 22.02
CA HIS A 51 -15.90 -12.83 22.12
C HIS A 51 -16.12 -13.58 20.81
N LEU A 52 -16.03 -12.89 19.67
CA LEU A 52 -16.09 -13.50 18.32
C LEU A 52 -14.86 -14.35 17.96
N GLY A 53 -13.77 -14.26 18.74
CA GLY A 53 -12.57 -15.10 18.60
C GLY A 53 -11.38 -14.43 17.93
N TYR A 54 -11.35 -13.10 17.82
CA TYR A 54 -10.17 -12.37 17.36
C TYR A 54 -9.08 -12.30 18.43
N THR A 55 -7.84 -12.57 18.04
CA THR A 55 -6.68 -12.59 18.95
C THR A 55 -5.72 -11.43 18.72
N VAL A 56 -5.68 -10.92 17.49
CA VAL A 56 -4.83 -9.80 17.11
C VAL A 56 -5.70 -8.73 16.49
N VAL A 57 -5.60 -7.53 17.04
CA VAL A 57 -6.46 -6.41 16.70
C VAL A 57 -5.58 -5.21 16.35
N CYS A 58 -5.85 -4.58 15.21
CA CYS A 58 -5.13 -3.39 14.78
C CYS A 58 -6.04 -2.16 14.75
N PHE A 59 -5.67 -1.14 15.50
CA PHE A 59 -6.30 0.17 15.43
C PHE A 59 -5.77 0.94 14.23
N ASN A 60 -6.68 1.48 13.43
CA ASN A 60 -6.37 2.23 12.23
C ASN A 60 -6.66 3.71 12.43
N GLN A 61 -5.64 4.54 12.18
CA GLN A 61 -5.76 5.99 12.03
C GLN A 61 -5.70 6.32 10.54
N THR A 62 -6.74 6.95 10.01
CA THR A 62 -6.82 7.33 8.60
C THR A 62 -6.41 8.80 8.42
N VAL A 63 -5.54 9.09 7.45
CA VAL A 63 -5.10 10.44 7.10
C VAL A 63 -5.34 10.70 5.62
N HIS A 64 -5.81 11.90 5.30
CA HIS A 64 -6.12 12.32 3.93
C HIS A 64 -5.00 13.21 3.35
N LYS A 65 -4.65 12.97 2.08
CA LYS A 65 -3.69 13.72 1.24
C LYS A 65 -2.24 13.66 1.66
N ARG A 66 -1.89 14.21 2.83
CA ARG A 66 -0.49 14.41 3.21
C ARG A 66 -0.26 14.23 4.69
N VAL A 67 0.76 13.44 5.00
CA VAL A 67 1.24 13.23 6.37
C VAL A 67 2.36 14.22 6.68
N ASP A 68 2.05 15.19 7.52
CA ASP A 68 3.04 16.12 8.09
C ASP A 68 3.21 15.85 9.60
N PRO A 69 4.42 15.52 10.10
CA PRO A 69 4.65 15.22 11.52
C PRO A 69 4.40 16.38 12.49
N LYS A 70 4.29 17.61 11.97
CA LYS A 70 3.97 18.80 12.78
C LYS A 70 2.48 18.91 13.10
N THR A 71 1.63 18.40 12.23
CA THR A 71 0.17 18.51 12.34
C THR A 71 -0.45 17.18 12.76
N HIS A 72 0.13 16.07 12.32
CA HIS A 72 -0.35 14.74 12.64
C HIS A 72 0.44 14.17 13.80
N VAL A 73 -0.28 13.77 14.85
CA VAL A 73 0.26 13.04 15.99
C VAL A 73 -0.40 11.65 16.00
N ASN A 74 0.35 10.66 16.48
CA ASN A 74 -0.15 9.30 16.64
C ASN A 74 -1.08 9.24 17.86
N ALA A 75 -2.38 9.38 17.59
CA ALA A 75 -3.45 9.32 18.59
C ALA A 75 -3.55 7.92 19.24
N LEU A 76 -3.11 6.88 18.54
CA LEU A 76 -3.26 5.50 18.98
C LEU A 76 -2.38 5.17 20.18
N ASN A 77 -1.28 5.90 20.40
CA ASN A 77 -0.45 5.72 21.59
C ASN A 77 -1.23 6.06 22.87
N GLU A 78 -1.88 7.23 22.89
CA GLU A 78 -2.69 7.67 24.02
C GLU A 78 -3.88 6.72 24.24
N LEU A 79 -4.48 6.22 23.15
CA LEU A 79 -5.57 5.25 23.23
C LEU A 79 -5.11 3.96 23.91
N LEU A 80 -3.97 3.39 23.50
CA LEU A 80 -3.45 2.14 24.07
C LEU A 80 -3.12 2.26 25.56
N GLU A 81 -2.60 3.41 26.00
CA GLU A 81 -2.31 3.65 27.42
C GLU A 81 -3.56 3.69 28.29
N LYS A 82 -4.69 4.18 27.74
CA LYS A 82 -5.97 4.27 28.46
C LYS A 82 -6.83 3.02 28.36
N LEU A 83 -6.53 2.11 27.43
CA LEU A 83 -7.29 0.88 27.26
C LEU A 83 -6.95 -0.14 28.35
N LYS A 84 -7.95 -0.92 28.74
CA LYS A 84 -7.75 -1.99 29.73
C LYS A 84 -6.83 -3.08 29.14
N PRO A 85 -5.77 -3.51 29.84
CA PRO A 85 -4.95 -4.62 29.40
C PRO A 85 -5.77 -5.90 29.36
N ARG A 86 -5.62 -6.69 28.30
CA ARG A 86 -6.33 -7.96 28.11
C ARG A 86 -5.32 -9.07 27.84
N GLN A 87 -5.45 -10.16 28.57
CA GLN A 87 -4.51 -11.28 28.48
C GLN A 87 -4.69 -12.03 27.16
N GLY A 88 -3.58 -12.34 26.48
CA GLY A 88 -3.59 -13.12 25.24
C GLY A 88 -4.06 -12.37 23.98
N ILE A 89 -4.30 -11.06 24.06
CA ILE A 89 -4.69 -10.22 22.92
C ILE A 89 -3.56 -9.27 22.55
N LEU A 90 -3.22 -9.22 21.26
CA LEU A 90 -2.19 -8.32 20.73
C LEU A 90 -2.85 -7.11 20.06
N PHE A 91 -2.50 -5.91 20.53
CA PHE A 91 -2.90 -4.66 19.91
C PHE A 91 -1.79 -4.10 19.02
N LEU A 92 -2.14 -3.69 17.80
CA LEU A 92 -1.23 -3.10 16.82
C LEU A 92 -1.72 -1.72 16.37
N LYS A 93 -0.79 -0.87 15.94
CA LYS A 93 -1.09 0.46 15.40
C LYS A 93 -0.89 0.50 13.90
N ARG A 94 -1.90 0.95 13.17
CA ARG A 94 -1.87 1.14 11.71
C ARG A 94 -2.15 2.59 11.35
N LEU A 95 -1.38 3.09 10.39
CA LEU A 95 -1.67 4.34 9.69
C LEU A 95 -2.11 4.02 8.26
N SER A 96 -3.29 4.52 7.86
CA SER A 96 -3.78 4.43 6.48
C SER A 96 -3.77 5.80 5.84
N VAL A 97 -3.04 5.96 4.74
CA VAL A 97 -2.98 7.23 4.00
C VAL A 97 -3.80 7.12 2.73
N ILE A 98 -4.78 8.01 2.57
CA ILE A 98 -5.58 8.13 1.35
C ILE A 98 -4.79 8.93 0.33
N LEU A 99 -4.59 8.34 -0.85
CA LEU A 99 -3.84 8.93 -1.95
C LEU A 99 -4.81 9.40 -3.04
N ASP A 100 -4.95 10.71 -3.14
CA ASP A 100 -5.72 11.41 -4.17
C ASP A 100 -4.81 11.99 -5.27
N GLU A 101 -5.39 12.75 -6.20
CA GLU A 101 -4.63 13.40 -7.28
C GLU A 101 -3.57 14.39 -6.76
N ASP A 102 -3.84 15.09 -5.66
CA ASP A 102 -2.88 15.99 -5.03
C ASP A 102 -1.68 15.24 -4.44
N SER A 103 -1.87 13.98 -4.06
CA SER A 103 -0.84 13.12 -3.47
C SER A 103 0.25 12.71 -4.47
N GLU A 104 0.04 12.86 -5.78
CA GLU A 104 1.02 12.52 -6.82
C GLU A 104 2.30 13.38 -6.73
N LYS A 105 2.16 14.62 -6.24
CA LYS A 105 3.29 15.55 -6.06
C LYS A 105 4.07 15.28 -4.77
N GLY A 106 3.55 14.44 -3.89
CA GLY A 106 4.16 14.03 -2.63
C GLY A 106 3.20 14.15 -1.45
N PHE A 107 3.14 13.08 -0.65
CA PHE A 107 2.18 12.92 0.44
C PHE A 107 2.83 12.65 1.80
N GLY A 108 4.13 12.94 1.92
CA GLY A 108 4.83 12.94 3.21
C GLY A 108 5.52 11.63 3.61
N LEU A 109 5.45 10.57 2.78
CA LEU A 109 6.32 9.39 2.89
C LEU A 109 7.74 9.70 2.39
N ILE A 110 8.45 10.57 3.13
CA ILE A 110 9.84 10.93 2.88
C ILE A 110 10.73 10.49 4.03
N ASN A 111 12.00 10.20 3.74
CA ASN A 111 12.95 9.67 4.73
C ASN A 111 13.12 10.60 5.96
N ALA A 112 12.93 11.92 5.79
CA ALA A 112 12.96 12.88 6.90
C ALA A 112 11.88 12.60 7.97
N ASN A 113 10.77 11.97 7.60
CA ASN A 113 9.64 11.68 8.48
C ASN A 113 9.69 10.24 9.04
N THR A 114 10.78 9.49 8.81
CA THR A 114 10.87 8.07 9.21
C THR A 114 10.59 7.85 10.70
N SER A 115 11.07 8.74 11.57
CA SER A 115 10.82 8.65 13.02
C SER A 115 9.34 8.68 13.38
N PHE A 116 8.53 9.46 12.65
CA PHE A 116 7.08 9.49 12.84
C PHE A 116 6.43 8.16 12.43
N PHE A 117 6.80 7.63 11.27
CA PHE A 117 6.24 6.37 10.77
C PHE A 117 6.65 5.15 11.60
N ASN A 118 7.84 5.18 12.22
CA ASN A 118 8.30 4.15 13.15
C ASN A 118 7.41 4.02 14.40
N SER A 119 6.62 5.04 14.74
CA SER A 119 5.65 4.97 15.82
C SER A 119 4.47 4.01 15.53
N TYR A 120 4.22 3.71 14.25
CA TYR A 120 3.20 2.76 13.81
C TYR A 120 3.82 1.39 13.49
N ASP A 121 3.03 0.33 13.65
CA ASP A 121 3.45 -1.04 13.36
C ASP A 121 3.20 -1.39 11.89
N ILE A 122 2.10 -0.90 11.32
CA ILE A 122 1.69 -1.16 9.94
C ILE A 122 1.42 0.17 9.23
N LEU A 123 1.85 0.26 7.96
CA LEU A 123 1.47 1.37 7.08
C LEU A 123 0.64 0.79 5.93
N SER A 124 -0.42 1.51 5.61
CA SER A 124 -1.37 1.18 4.56
C SER A 124 -1.58 2.38 3.64
N LEU A 125 -1.85 2.12 2.37
CA LEU A 125 -2.22 3.12 1.38
C LEU A 125 -3.60 2.81 0.81
N ILE A 126 -4.40 3.85 0.60
CA ILE A 126 -5.72 3.79 -0.04
C ILE A 126 -5.67 4.65 -1.30
N PRO A 127 -5.30 4.08 -2.45
CA PRO A 127 -5.27 4.82 -3.71
C PRO A 127 -6.69 5.08 -4.21
N THR A 128 -6.96 6.29 -4.73
CA THR A 128 -8.26 6.66 -5.32
C THR A 128 -8.19 6.95 -6.82
N ASN A 129 -7.01 6.81 -7.44
CA ASN A 129 -6.85 7.01 -8.88
C ASN A 129 -5.82 6.01 -9.48
N GLN A 130 -5.69 6.00 -10.82
CA GLN A 130 -4.81 5.05 -11.52
C GLN A 130 -3.32 5.29 -11.27
N ALA A 131 -2.90 6.55 -11.12
CA ALA A 131 -1.51 6.93 -10.93
C ALA A 131 -1.03 6.62 -9.50
N THR A 132 -1.81 7.00 -8.49
CA THR A 132 -1.61 6.66 -7.09
C THR A 132 -1.63 5.16 -6.85
N PHE A 133 -2.48 4.39 -7.54
CA PHE A 133 -2.46 2.92 -7.49
C PHE A 133 -1.14 2.36 -8.04
N ALA A 134 -0.66 2.86 -9.18
CA ALA A 134 0.61 2.44 -9.74
C ALA A 134 1.79 2.83 -8.83
N LEU A 135 1.78 4.04 -8.27
CA LEU A 135 2.78 4.53 -7.33
C LEU A 135 2.82 3.68 -6.05
N ALA A 136 1.65 3.38 -5.48
CA ALA A 136 1.52 2.49 -4.33
C ALA A 136 2.15 1.13 -4.62
N CYS A 137 1.80 0.51 -5.75
CA CYS A 137 2.27 -0.82 -6.14
C CYS A 137 3.76 -0.88 -6.48
N LEU A 138 4.30 0.12 -7.20
CA LEU A 138 5.66 0.07 -7.76
C LEU A 138 6.71 0.66 -6.84
N THR A 139 6.38 1.75 -6.13
CA THR A 139 7.35 2.52 -5.36
C THR A 139 7.23 2.22 -3.87
N HIS A 140 6.01 2.29 -3.31
CA HIS A 140 5.83 2.22 -1.86
C HIS A 140 5.83 0.79 -1.30
N THR A 141 5.69 -0.24 -2.14
CA THR A 141 5.86 -1.63 -1.70
C THR A 141 7.33 -2.06 -1.63
N LEU A 142 8.27 -1.27 -2.19
CA LEU A 142 9.68 -1.62 -2.17
C LEU A 142 10.25 -1.61 -0.74
N PRO A 143 11.24 -2.47 -0.43
CA PRO A 143 11.88 -2.50 0.87
C PRO A 143 12.55 -1.16 1.23
N SER A 144 12.05 -0.53 2.29
CA SER A 144 12.43 0.79 2.80
C SER A 144 11.87 0.93 4.22
N PRO A 145 12.41 1.82 5.08
CA PRO A 145 11.76 2.17 6.35
C PRO A 145 10.30 2.64 6.18
N LEU A 146 9.95 3.11 4.99
CA LEU A 146 8.62 3.61 4.61
C LEU A 146 7.79 2.62 3.80
N THR A 147 8.18 1.33 3.75
CA THR A 147 7.44 0.30 3.01
C THR A 147 5.99 0.27 3.45
N THR A 148 5.07 0.26 2.50
CA THR A 148 3.66 0.00 2.73
C THR A 148 3.39 -1.48 2.52
N HIS A 149 2.75 -2.11 3.50
CA HIS A 149 2.44 -3.54 3.45
C HIS A 149 1.03 -3.83 2.99
N ILE A 150 0.09 -2.92 3.26
CA ILE A 150 -1.32 -3.07 2.92
C ILE A 150 -1.69 -2.03 1.87
N ILE A 151 -2.26 -2.47 0.76
CA ILE A 151 -2.95 -1.61 -0.20
C ILE A 151 -4.44 -1.88 -0.04
N SER A 152 -5.14 -0.96 0.62
CA SER A 152 -6.58 -1.05 0.85
C SER A 152 -7.32 -0.49 -0.34
N ILE A 153 -8.16 -1.32 -0.95
CA ILE A 153 -8.86 -0.94 -2.18
C ILE A 153 -10.22 -0.31 -1.80
N PRO A 154 -10.59 0.85 -2.38
CA PRO A 154 -11.90 1.45 -2.17
C PRO A 154 -12.96 0.69 -3.00
N LEU A 155 -13.59 -0.31 -2.38
CA LEU A 155 -14.50 -1.25 -3.06
C LEU A 155 -15.94 -0.75 -3.16
N THR A 156 -16.37 0.18 -2.31
CA THR A 156 -17.78 0.62 -2.22
C THR A 156 -18.15 1.71 -3.23
N LEU A 157 -17.18 2.30 -3.91
CA LEU A 157 -17.38 3.40 -4.85
C LEU A 157 -18.25 3.01 -6.05
N PRO A 158 -19.12 3.91 -6.56
CA PRO A 158 -20.05 3.63 -7.66
C PRO A 158 -19.34 3.34 -8.97
N ARG A 159 -18.18 3.98 -9.16
CA ARG A 159 -17.26 3.69 -10.25
C ARG A 159 -15.94 3.27 -9.64
N PHE A 160 -15.49 2.07 -10.00
CA PHE A 160 -14.19 1.59 -9.58
C PHE A 160 -13.09 2.52 -10.16
N PRO A 161 -12.26 3.15 -9.31
CA PRO A 161 -11.49 4.34 -9.71
C PRO A 161 -10.32 4.08 -10.68
N PHE A 162 -9.85 2.84 -10.77
CA PHE A 162 -8.70 2.47 -11.59
C PHE A 162 -8.83 1.05 -12.12
N HIS A 163 -8.10 0.71 -13.17
CA HIS A 163 -8.06 -0.66 -13.68
C HIS A 163 -7.05 -1.50 -12.91
N LEU A 164 -7.48 -2.67 -12.45
CA LEU A 164 -6.62 -3.67 -11.82
C LEU A 164 -5.74 -4.37 -12.86
N LYS A 165 -4.63 -3.72 -13.24
CA LYS A 165 -3.64 -4.31 -14.13
C LYS A 165 -2.91 -5.45 -13.40
N HIS A 166 -2.98 -6.66 -13.98
CA HIS A 166 -2.33 -7.86 -13.42
C HIS A 166 -0.83 -7.65 -13.18
N THR A 167 -0.14 -6.88 -14.03
CA THR A 167 1.29 -6.59 -13.87
C THR A 167 1.58 -5.82 -12.59
N LEU A 168 0.81 -4.76 -12.29
CA LEU A 168 0.97 -3.95 -11.08
C LEU A 168 0.73 -4.79 -9.82
N ILE A 169 -0.37 -5.54 -9.80
CA ILE A 169 -0.74 -6.41 -8.66
C ILE A 169 0.32 -7.47 -8.40
N ARG A 170 0.81 -8.14 -9.45
CA ARG A 170 1.86 -9.15 -9.31
C ARG A 170 3.16 -8.54 -8.77
N THR A 171 3.53 -7.34 -9.22
CA THR A 171 4.71 -6.65 -8.72
C THR A 171 4.56 -6.30 -7.24
N ALA A 172 3.41 -5.75 -6.82
CA ALA A 172 3.12 -5.46 -5.42
C ALA A 172 3.19 -6.72 -4.54
N ILE A 173 2.59 -7.84 -4.98
CA ILE A 173 2.64 -9.13 -4.27
C ILE A 173 4.07 -9.66 -4.20
N LYS A 174 4.85 -9.55 -5.28
CA LYS A 174 6.27 -9.96 -5.30
C LYS A 174 7.10 -9.13 -4.31
N ASN A 175 6.80 -7.84 -4.19
CA ASN A 175 7.40 -6.94 -3.22
C ASN A 175 6.88 -7.20 -1.78
N GLY A 176 5.93 -8.12 -1.61
CA GLY A 176 5.41 -8.56 -0.32
C GLY A 176 4.31 -7.68 0.26
N ALA A 177 3.69 -6.83 -0.54
CA ALA A 177 2.46 -6.15 -0.16
C ALA A 177 1.24 -7.06 -0.36
N VAL A 178 0.18 -6.79 0.38
CA VAL A 178 -1.10 -7.47 0.27
C VAL A 178 -2.21 -6.47 -0.07
N PHE A 179 -3.26 -6.97 -0.70
CA PHE A 179 -4.47 -6.23 -0.99
C PHE A 179 -5.52 -6.51 0.07
N GLU A 180 -6.05 -5.46 0.68
CA GLU A 180 -7.07 -5.57 1.71
C GLU A 180 -8.48 -5.45 1.14
N ILE A 181 -9.35 -6.34 1.63
CA ILE A 181 -10.78 -6.33 1.40
C ILE A 181 -11.47 -6.07 2.74
N ASN A 182 -12.11 -4.90 2.88
CA ASN A 182 -12.90 -4.58 4.07
C ASN A 182 -14.30 -5.18 3.94
N TYR A 183 -14.68 -6.13 4.80
CA TYR A 183 -15.92 -6.89 4.62
C TYR A 183 -17.19 -6.09 4.97
N VAL A 184 -17.08 -4.99 5.72
CA VAL A 184 -18.22 -4.13 6.07
C VAL A 184 -19.02 -3.69 4.83
N GLY A 185 -18.33 -3.47 3.70
CA GLY A 185 -18.97 -3.10 2.44
C GLY A 185 -19.90 -4.18 1.89
N ALA A 186 -19.64 -5.46 2.16
CA ALA A 186 -20.52 -6.56 1.76
C ALA A 186 -21.86 -6.56 2.51
N LEU A 187 -21.86 -6.02 3.73
CA LEU A 187 -23.04 -5.86 4.56
C LEU A 187 -23.81 -4.57 4.20
N GLY A 188 -23.14 -3.62 3.53
CA GLY A 188 -23.66 -2.27 3.31
C GLY A 188 -23.61 -1.42 4.57
N GLY A 189 -22.76 -1.81 5.53
CA GLY A 189 -22.55 -1.13 6.80
C GLY A 189 -21.81 0.20 6.65
N GLU A 190 -21.63 0.88 7.78
CA GLU A 190 -21.02 2.21 7.81
C GLU A 190 -19.51 2.16 7.60
N SER A 191 -19.03 2.97 6.65
CA SER A 191 -17.58 3.19 6.43
C SER A 191 -17.05 4.34 7.29
N ASP A 192 -15.73 4.34 7.52
CA ASP A 192 -15.01 5.40 8.27
C ASP A 192 -15.30 6.79 7.70
N SER A 193 -15.65 7.75 8.56
CA SER A 193 -16.05 9.11 8.16
C SER A 193 -14.98 9.81 7.33
N VAL A 194 -13.70 9.58 7.64
CA VAL A 194 -12.58 10.15 6.89
C VAL A 194 -12.54 9.63 5.44
N LEU A 195 -12.93 8.38 5.21
CA LEU A 195 -13.02 7.81 3.86
C LEU A 195 -14.17 8.43 3.07
N LEU A 196 -15.31 8.70 3.71
CA LEU A 196 -16.45 9.37 3.06
C LEU A 196 -16.07 10.80 2.68
N GLU A 197 -15.49 11.57 3.60
CA GLU A 197 -15.07 12.96 3.35
C GLU A 197 -14.02 13.07 2.23
N ALA A 198 -13.13 12.08 2.13
CA ALA A 198 -12.11 12.00 1.09
C ALA A 198 -12.62 11.44 -0.25
N GLY A 199 -13.89 11.04 -0.36
CA GLY A 199 -14.41 10.37 -1.55
C GLY A 199 -13.75 9.01 -1.84
N ALA A 200 -13.14 8.38 -0.84
CA ALA A 200 -12.54 7.05 -0.91
C ALA A 200 -13.54 5.94 -0.52
N ALA A 201 -14.73 6.30 -0.04
CA ALA A 201 -15.88 5.44 0.15
C ALA A 201 -17.16 6.19 -0.24
N ASP A 202 -18.18 5.47 -0.68
CA ASP A 202 -19.50 6.05 -1.01
C ASP A 202 -20.50 5.85 0.14
N ALA A 203 -21.57 6.64 0.14
CA ALA A 203 -22.63 6.60 1.13
C ALA A 203 -23.25 5.20 1.24
N ASN A 204 -23.43 4.79 2.50
CA ASN A 204 -23.75 3.44 2.93
C ASN A 204 -25.08 2.90 2.32
N GLY A 205 -25.26 1.58 2.36
CA GLY A 205 -26.49 0.91 1.98
C GLY A 205 -26.40 0.04 0.72
N ALA A 206 -27.54 -0.19 0.06
CA ALA A 206 -27.68 -1.20 -1.00
C ALA A 206 -26.77 -0.95 -2.22
N ASN A 207 -26.50 0.32 -2.54
CA ASN A 207 -25.63 0.69 -3.66
C ASN A 207 -24.16 0.36 -3.37
N GLY A 208 -23.63 0.83 -2.23
CA GLY A 208 -22.28 0.51 -1.80
C GLY A 208 -22.05 -1.00 -1.70
N LYS A 209 -23.05 -1.75 -1.21
CA LYS A 209 -23.02 -3.21 -1.19
C LYS A 209 -22.89 -3.83 -2.59
N ARG A 210 -23.73 -3.42 -3.54
CA ARG A 210 -23.66 -3.94 -4.92
C ARG A 210 -22.31 -3.65 -5.55
N ASN A 211 -21.79 -2.44 -5.38
CA ASN A 211 -20.50 -2.02 -5.92
C ASN A 211 -19.36 -2.84 -5.31
N TRP A 212 -19.40 -3.05 -3.99
CA TRP A 212 -18.44 -3.87 -3.27
C TRP A 212 -18.34 -5.27 -3.85
N TRP A 213 -19.47 -5.95 -4.09
CA TRP A 213 -19.48 -7.29 -4.66
C TRP A 213 -18.85 -7.33 -6.07
N ALA A 214 -19.14 -6.34 -6.91
CA ALA A 214 -18.56 -6.25 -8.25
C ALA A 214 -17.04 -6.00 -8.19
N ALA A 215 -16.60 -5.03 -7.40
CA ALA A 215 -15.20 -4.64 -7.28
C ALA A 215 -14.35 -5.71 -6.57
N ALA A 216 -14.87 -6.33 -5.51
CA ALA A 216 -14.16 -7.36 -4.75
C ALA A 216 -13.96 -8.62 -5.60
N LYS A 217 -14.96 -9.01 -6.39
CA LYS A 217 -14.85 -10.13 -7.33
C LYS A 217 -13.77 -9.87 -8.39
N GLU A 218 -13.69 -8.64 -8.89
CA GLU A 218 -12.65 -8.22 -9.83
C GLU A 218 -11.25 -8.27 -9.19
N LEU A 219 -11.10 -7.82 -7.95
CA LEU A 219 -9.84 -7.91 -7.21
C LEU A 219 -9.42 -9.37 -6.98
N VAL A 220 -10.33 -10.23 -6.56
CA VAL A 220 -10.08 -11.67 -6.39
C VAL A 220 -9.67 -12.32 -7.71
N ARG A 221 -10.34 -11.98 -8.82
CA ARG A 221 -10.01 -12.47 -10.16
C ARG A 221 -8.58 -12.11 -10.58
N VAL A 222 -8.15 -10.88 -10.34
CA VAL A 222 -6.82 -10.41 -10.77
C VAL A 222 -5.71 -10.90 -9.84
N THR A 223 -5.96 -10.98 -8.53
CA THR A 223 -5.00 -11.52 -7.54
C THR A 223 -4.89 -13.05 -7.60
N LYS A 224 -5.89 -13.74 -8.15
CA LYS A 224 -6.03 -15.21 -8.10
C LYS A 224 -5.95 -15.74 -6.68
N GLY A 225 -6.45 -14.97 -5.71
CA GLY A 225 -6.40 -15.27 -4.28
C GLY A 225 -5.05 -15.13 -3.60
N LYS A 226 -3.99 -14.69 -4.30
CA LYS A 226 -2.67 -14.48 -3.70
C LYS A 226 -2.55 -13.07 -3.12
N GLY A 227 -1.96 -12.98 -1.93
CA GLY A 227 -1.68 -11.69 -1.29
C GLY A 227 -2.95 -10.90 -1.00
N VAL A 228 -4.01 -11.56 -0.54
CA VAL A 228 -5.27 -10.94 -0.12
C VAL A 228 -5.42 -11.10 1.39
N ILE A 229 -5.82 -10.04 2.06
CA ILE A 229 -6.25 -10.07 3.47
C ILE A 229 -7.68 -9.55 3.57
N VAL A 230 -8.36 -9.97 4.62
CA VAL A 230 -9.71 -9.50 4.93
C VAL A 230 -9.67 -8.83 6.28
N SER A 231 -10.25 -7.64 6.35
CA SER A 231 -10.34 -6.84 7.58
C SER A 231 -11.75 -6.34 7.80
N GLY A 232 -12.06 -5.90 9.01
CA GLY A 232 -13.36 -5.33 9.35
C GLY A 232 -13.67 -4.07 8.56
N GLY A 233 -12.92 -3.00 8.84
CA GLY A 233 -13.32 -1.65 8.48
C GLY A 233 -14.64 -1.24 9.13
N VAL A 234 -15.05 -1.95 10.20
CA VAL A 234 -16.37 -1.83 10.81
C VAL A 234 -16.37 -0.68 11.81
N VAL A 235 -17.31 0.25 11.66
CA VAL A 235 -17.56 1.34 12.62
C VAL A 235 -18.59 0.91 13.67
N THR A 236 -19.66 0.24 13.24
CA THR A 236 -20.81 -0.13 14.09
C THR A 236 -20.74 -1.57 14.57
N GLN A 237 -20.99 -1.81 15.87
CA GLN A 237 -20.91 -3.15 16.49
C GLN A 237 -21.77 -4.22 15.83
N ALA A 238 -22.95 -3.84 15.33
CA ALA A 238 -23.90 -4.75 14.70
C ALA A 238 -23.36 -5.39 13.41
N ASP A 239 -22.36 -4.78 12.79
CA ASP A 239 -21.75 -5.25 11.54
C ASP A 239 -20.56 -6.19 11.77
N LEU A 240 -20.11 -6.37 13.01
CA LEU A 240 -19.03 -7.30 13.33
C LEU A 240 -19.45 -8.74 13.04
N ARG A 241 -18.52 -9.52 12.48
CA ARG A 241 -18.72 -10.93 12.16
C ARG A 241 -17.57 -11.77 12.69
N ALA A 242 -17.85 -13.03 13.00
CA ALA A 242 -16.82 -13.97 13.40
C ALA A 242 -15.86 -14.25 12.22
N PRO A 243 -14.56 -14.50 12.49
CA PRO A 243 -13.57 -14.63 11.42
C PRO A 243 -13.83 -15.82 10.48
N ARG A 244 -14.51 -16.88 10.96
CA ARG A 244 -14.93 -18.00 10.10
C ARG A 244 -16.08 -17.63 9.16
N ASP A 245 -17.00 -16.78 9.61
CA ASP A 245 -18.09 -16.26 8.77
C ASP A 245 -17.53 -15.31 7.71
N VAL A 246 -16.54 -14.50 8.08
CA VAL A 246 -15.80 -13.66 7.15
C VAL A 246 -15.07 -14.53 6.11
N ALA A 247 -14.43 -15.62 6.51
CA ALA A 247 -13.82 -16.56 5.56
C ALA A 247 -14.87 -17.19 4.63
N ASN A 248 -16.04 -17.57 5.15
CA ASN A 248 -17.14 -18.09 4.33
C ASN A 248 -17.65 -17.03 3.34
N LEU A 249 -17.79 -15.77 3.75
CA LEU A 249 -18.15 -14.66 2.87
C LEU A 249 -17.19 -14.55 1.67
N MET A 250 -15.89 -14.72 1.91
CA MET A 250 -14.88 -14.68 0.84
C MET A 250 -15.03 -15.79 -0.19
N THR A 251 -15.58 -16.95 0.18
CA THR A 251 -15.80 -18.04 -0.79
C THR A 251 -16.79 -17.65 -1.88
N PHE A 252 -17.77 -16.79 -1.57
CA PHE A 252 -18.70 -16.25 -2.56
C PHE A 252 -18.03 -15.34 -3.61
N LEU A 253 -16.86 -14.77 -3.28
CA LEU A 253 -16.06 -14.01 -4.25
C LEU A 253 -15.26 -14.90 -5.20
N GLY A 254 -15.32 -16.23 -5.01
CA GLY A 254 -14.58 -17.22 -5.80
C GLY A 254 -13.22 -17.58 -5.22
N LEU A 255 -12.95 -17.25 -3.95
CA LEU A 255 -11.77 -17.77 -3.26
C LEU A 255 -12.00 -19.21 -2.78
N PRO A 256 -11.06 -20.12 -3.03
CA PRO A 256 -11.02 -21.42 -2.37
C PRO A 256 -11.05 -21.28 -0.83
N GLN A 257 -11.67 -22.24 -0.14
CA GLN A 257 -11.90 -22.18 1.30
C GLN A 257 -10.59 -22.12 2.11
N ASP A 258 -9.56 -22.85 1.67
CA ASP A 258 -8.22 -22.83 2.24
C ASP A 258 -7.57 -21.44 2.13
N ILE A 259 -7.67 -20.80 0.96
CA ILE A 259 -7.16 -19.45 0.72
C ILE A 259 -7.94 -18.41 1.52
N ALA A 260 -9.27 -18.54 1.58
CA ALA A 260 -10.12 -17.66 2.38
C ALA A 260 -9.79 -17.74 3.88
N HIS A 261 -9.55 -18.95 4.40
CA HIS A 261 -9.09 -19.15 5.76
C HIS A 261 -7.67 -18.58 5.99
N ALA A 262 -6.76 -18.78 5.04
CA ALA A 262 -5.40 -18.23 5.08
C ALA A 262 -5.39 -16.70 5.10
N ALA A 263 -6.30 -16.05 4.36
CA ALA A 263 -6.46 -14.59 4.31
C ALA A 263 -6.85 -13.99 5.69
N CYS A 264 -7.45 -14.79 6.57
CA CYS A 264 -7.82 -14.39 7.94
C CYS A 264 -6.82 -14.86 9.01
N THR A 265 -5.82 -15.69 8.64
CA THR A 265 -4.91 -16.36 9.59
C THR A 265 -3.43 -16.22 9.21
N SER A 266 -2.93 -17.02 8.28
CA SER A 266 -1.50 -17.11 7.95
C SER A 266 -0.97 -15.91 7.17
N VAL A 267 -1.78 -15.31 6.30
CA VAL A 267 -1.37 -14.15 5.48
C VAL A 267 -1.19 -12.90 6.36
N PRO A 268 -2.14 -12.50 7.24
CA PRO A 268 -1.94 -11.42 8.20
C PRO A 268 -0.74 -11.67 9.13
N LYS A 269 -0.55 -12.90 9.62
CA LYS A 269 0.61 -13.27 10.45
C LYS A 269 1.94 -12.96 9.75
N SER A 270 2.06 -13.40 8.49
CA SER A 270 3.26 -13.18 7.68
C SER A 270 3.49 -11.70 7.38
N LEU A 271 2.40 -10.95 7.17
CA LEU A 271 2.45 -9.50 6.97
C LEU A 271 2.96 -8.77 8.21
N ILE A 272 2.47 -9.10 9.40
CA ILE A 272 2.89 -8.45 10.65
C ILE A 272 4.39 -8.67 10.89
N LEU A 273 4.87 -9.91 10.70
CA LEU A 273 6.29 -10.22 10.83
C LEU A 273 7.13 -9.40 9.83
N ARG A 274 6.68 -9.32 8.58
CA ARG A 274 7.34 -8.46 7.57
C ARG A 274 7.30 -6.99 7.98
N ALA A 275 6.20 -6.52 8.57
CA ALA A 275 6.06 -5.12 8.93
C ALA A 275 7.07 -4.65 10.00
N GLN A 276 7.46 -5.55 10.89
CA GLN A 276 8.52 -5.31 11.87
C GLN A 276 9.89 -5.04 11.21
N THR A 277 10.17 -5.61 10.03
CA THR A 277 11.45 -5.43 9.33
C THR A 277 11.74 -3.99 8.93
N ARG A 278 10.73 -3.13 8.82
CA ARG A 278 10.94 -1.69 8.54
C ARG A 278 11.68 -0.96 9.65
N LYS A 279 11.47 -1.40 10.88
CA LYS A 279 12.10 -0.84 12.08
C LYS A 279 13.55 -1.32 12.24
N THR A 280 13.95 -2.31 11.42
CA THR A 280 15.25 -2.96 11.49
C THR A 280 16.14 -2.57 10.32
N TYR A 281 17.46 -2.67 10.51
CA TYR A 281 18.40 -2.45 9.43
C TYR A 281 18.38 -3.64 8.45
N ARG A 282 18.04 -3.40 7.18
CA ARG A 282 18.04 -4.42 6.10
C ARG A 282 17.29 -5.71 6.43
N ALA A 283 16.18 -5.62 7.18
CA ALA A 283 15.36 -6.76 7.57
C ALA A 283 16.05 -7.80 8.49
N VAL A 284 17.10 -7.38 9.21
CA VAL A 284 17.72 -8.19 10.26
C VAL A 284 16.90 -8.05 11.53
N PHE A 285 16.20 -9.10 11.95
CA PHE A 285 15.30 -9.07 13.11
C PHE A 285 16.02 -8.93 14.47
N SER A 286 17.32 -9.21 14.52
CA SER A 286 18.14 -9.09 15.72
C SER A 286 19.07 -7.88 15.66
N GLU A 287 19.48 -7.39 16.82
CA GLU A 287 20.63 -6.48 16.88
C GLU A 287 21.86 -7.19 16.30
N PRO A 288 22.64 -6.56 15.40
CA PRO A 288 23.90 -7.13 14.96
C PRO A 288 24.86 -7.17 16.15
N THR A 289 25.11 -8.37 16.69
CA THR A 289 26.10 -8.58 17.74
C THR A 289 27.50 -8.49 17.13
N LEU A 290 28.27 -7.49 17.52
CA LEU A 290 29.69 -7.40 17.17
C LEU A 290 30.44 -8.50 17.94
N VAL A 291 30.72 -9.62 17.28
CA VAL A 291 31.60 -10.65 17.82
C VAL A 291 33.04 -10.19 17.57
N ILE A 292 33.65 -9.61 18.59
CA ILE A 292 35.09 -9.31 18.58
C ILE A 292 35.82 -10.64 18.84
N PRO A 293 36.66 -11.13 17.91
CA PRO A 293 37.44 -12.36 18.14
C PRO A 293 38.33 -12.22 19.38
N GLU A 294 38.46 -13.28 20.16
CA GLU A 294 39.40 -13.31 21.29
C GLU A 294 40.82 -12.99 20.77
N GLY A 295 41.38 -11.86 21.23
CA GLY A 295 42.69 -11.35 20.80
C GLY A 295 42.68 -10.13 19.88
N TYR A 296 41.51 -9.56 19.53
CA TYR A 296 41.48 -8.27 18.82
C TYR A 296 41.90 -7.12 19.74
N SER A 297 43.12 -6.61 19.55
CA SER A 297 43.51 -5.29 20.03
C SER A 297 43.20 -4.25 18.95
N ALA A 298 42.38 -3.25 19.26
CA ALA A 298 42.19 -2.11 18.37
C ALA A 298 43.56 -1.46 18.07
N PRO A 299 43.87 -1.10 16.81
CA PRO A 299 45.08 -0.35 16.51
C PRO A 299 45.10 0.92 17.35
N ALA A 300 46.19 1.16 18.07
CA ALA A 300 46.38 2.38 18.84
C ALA A 300 46.16 3.59 17.91
N GLN A 301 45.24 4.48 18.28
CA GLN A 301 45.08 5.75 17.59
C GLN A 301 46.44 6.46 17.60
N LEU A 302 46.98 6.70 16.40
CA LEU A 302 48.14 7.57 16.26
C LEU A 302 47.75 8.95 16.82
N PRO A 303 48.60 9.56 17.65
CA PRO A 303 48.31 10.86 18.25
C PRO A 303 48.09 11.91 17.15
N PRO A 304 47.23 12.93 17.39
CA PRO A 304 47.02 14.00 16.43
C PRO A 304 48.35 14.68 16.14
N THR A 305 48.77 14.66 14.87
CA THR A 305 49.92 15.42 14.39
C THR A 305 49.65 16.90 14.65
N VAL A 306 50.36 17.45 15.64
CA VAL A 306 50.36 18.87 15.93
C VAL A 306 51.15 19.55 14.81
N THR A 307 50.45 20.15 13.85
CA THR A 307 51.06 21.13 12.94
C THR A 307 51.29 22.43 13.71
N PRO A 308 52.53 22.95 13.81
CA PRO A 308 52.75 24.26 14.41
C PRO A 308 52.34 25.35 13.41
N ASP A 309 51.41 26.19 13.85
CA ASP A 309 51.10 27.48 13.22
C ASP A 309 52.33 28.38 13.21
N SER A 310 52.56 29.05 12.09
CA SER A 310 53.27 30.33 12.04
C SER A 310 52.60 31.21 10.99
N SER A 311 51.64 31.98 11.48
CA SER A 311 51.10 33.23 10.92
C SER A 311 52.27 34.23 10.71
N THR A 312 52.34 35.23 9.82
CA THR A 312 51.44 35.94 8.91
C THR A 312 52.37 36.80 8.02
N THR A 313 52.13 36.98 6.71
CA THR A 313 52.23 38.31 6.07
C THR A 313 51.68 38.35 4.65
N THR A 314 50.83 39.35 4.45
CA THR A 314 50.25 39.96 3.25
C THR A 314 51.21 40.16 2.07
N SER A 315 50.75 39.88 0.84
CA SER A 315 50.84 40.80 -0.32
C SER A 315 50.17 40.25 -1.59
N THR A 316 49.17 41.00 -2.05
CA THR A 316 48.85 41.40 -3.45
C THR A 316 48.99 40.42 -4.63
N ALA A 317 47.88 40.24 -5.35
CA ALA A 317 47.79 39.79 -6.75
C ALA A 317 48.60 40.70 -7.71
N PRO A 318 49.03 40.23 -8.90
CA PRO A 318 48.12 40.28 -10.06
C PRO A 318 48.25 39.13 -11.11
N THR A 319 47.13 38.89 -11.78
CA THR A 319 46.93 38.74 -13.25
C THR A 319 48.06 38.14 -14.11
N THR A 320 47.76 37.06 -14.85
CA THR A 320 47.89 36.97 -16.33
C THR A 320 47.40 35.62 -16.86
N ALA A 321 46.59 35.68 -17.92
CA ALA A 321 46.25 34.55 -18.80
C ALA A 321 47.11 34.63 -20.09
N PRO A 322 46.88 33.74 -21.08
CA PRO A 322 47.74 32.64 -21.53
C PRO A 322 48.66 33.01 -22.73
N PRO A 323 49.39 32.04 -23.32
CA PRO A 323 49.01 31.74 -24.70
C PRO A 323 49.09 30.25 -25.11
N SER A 324 48.29 30.01 -26.15
CA SER A 324 48.18 28.89 -27.06
C SER A 324 49.48 28.46 -27.75
N SER A 325 49.60 27.16 -28.06
CA SER A 325 50.16 26.71 -29.33
C SER A 325 49.41 25.48 -29.87
N THR A 326 49.13 25.59 -31.16
CA THR A 326 48.31 24.75 -32.03
C THR A 326 49.21 23.79 -32.81
N GLN A 327 48.78 22.56 -33.03
CA GLN A 327 48.93 21.74 -34.26
C GLN A 327 48.16 20.41 -34.02
N GLN A 328 46.96 20.19 -34.57
CA GLN A 328 46.64 19.70 -35.93
C GLN A 328 47.43 18.43 -36.31
N VAL A 329 46.92 17.36 -36.93
CA VAL A 329 45.65 16.88 -37.49
C VAL A 329 45.93 15.37 -37.74
N THR A 330 45.01 14.43 -37.55
CA THR A 330 44.48 13.64 -38.67
C THR A 330 43.26 12.82 -38.23
N SER A 331 42.22 13.02 -39.03
CA SER A 331 40.94 12.36 -39.13
C SER A 331 41.01 10.88 -39.49
N SER A 332 40.08 10.07 -38.98
CA SER A 332 39.12 9.39 -39.87
C SER A 332 37.97 8.74 -39.10
N SER A 333 36.77 9.11 -39.53
CA SER A 333 35.47 8.53 -39.23
C SER A 333 35.21 7.30 -40.11
N LYS A 334 34.40 6.35 -39.59
CA LYS A 334 33.38 5.52 -40.28
C LYS A 334 32.90 4.42 -39.31
N GLN A 335 31.65 4.51 -38.82
CA GLN A 335 30.42 3.96 -39.42
C GLN A 335 30.24 2.43 -39.33
N ASN A 336 29.19 2.05 -38.59
CA ASN A 336 28.21 0.99 -38.85
C ASN A 336 28.66 -0.26 -39.63
N LYS A 337 28.52 -1.43 -38.98
CA LYS A 337 27.94 -2.61 -39.64
C LYS A 337 27.35 -3.60 -38.62
N LYS A 338 26.05 -3.85 -38.80
CA LYS A 338 25.24 -4.94 -38.21
C LYS A 338 25.89 -6.29 -38.53
N ARG A 339 25.88 -7.23 -37.58
CA ARG A 339 26.19 -8.65 -37.85
C ARG A 339 24.92 -9.41 -38.27
N PRO A 340 25.01 -10.35 -39.24
CA PRO A 340 23.88 -11.17 -39.70
C PRO A 340 23.63 -12.37 -38.79
N ARG A 341 22.41 -12.90 -38.91
CA ARG A 341 21.89 -14.13 -38.28
C ARG A 341 22.18 -15.29 -39.23
N GLU A 342 22.81 -16.36 -38.73
CA GLU A 342 22.98 -17.62 -39.44
C GLU A 342 21.72 -18.48 -39.31
N GLU A 343 21.19 -18.92 -40.45
CA GLU A 343 20.32 -20.08 -40.60
C GLU A 343 21.13 -21.10 -41.41
N ASP A 344 21.13 -22.35 -40.97
CA ASP A 344 21.39 -23.51 -41.82
C ASP A 344 20.32 -24.58 -41.52
N GLY A 345 19.78 -25.11 -42.62
CA GLY A 345 18.83 -26.24 -42.70
C GLY A 345 19.48 -27.58 -42.32
N VAL A 346 18.91 -28.76 -42.49
CA VAL A 346 17.66 -29.36 -42.98
C VAL A 346 17.94 -30.87 -42.89
N ASP A 347 17.02 -31.69 -42.38
CA ASP A 347 16.74 -33.07 -42.84
C ASP A 347 15.48 -33.55 -42.10
N SER A 348 14.29 -33.64 -42.71
CA SER A 348 13.77 -34.53 -43.78
C SER A 348 13.04 -35.78 -43.24
N ASN A 349 11.88 -36.06 -43.87
CA ASN A 349 10.95 -37.20 -43.73
C ASN A 349 9.99 -37.23 -42.52
N GLN A 350 8.67 -37.49 -42.64
CA GLN A 350 7.90 -38.16 -43.70
C GLN A 350 6.41 -37.73 -43.70
N LYS A 351 5.81 -37.89 -44.89
CA LYS A 351 4.40 -37.71 -45.29
C LYS A 351 3.42 -38.62 -44.53
N GLN A 352 2.17 -38.17 -44.36
CA GLN A 352 0.99 -38.72 -45.08
C GLN A 352 -0.33 -38.04 -44.64
N ASN A 353 -1.03 -37.45 -45.62
CA ASN A 353 -2.49 -37.38 -45.73
C ASN A 353 -2.83 -38.15 -47.02
N PRO A 354 -4.05 -38.69 -47.16
CA PRO A 354 -4.91 -38.12 -48.20
C PRO A 354 -6.42 -38.06 -47.88
N ALA A 355 -7.02 -36.97 -48.39
CA ALA A 355 -8.32 -36.77 -49.05
C ALA A 355 -9.55 -37.67 -48.77
N GLY A 356 -10.72 -37.01 -48.59
CA GLY A 356 -12.08 -37.55 -48.84
C GLY A 356 -12.40 -37.73 -50.34
N PRO A 357 -13.66 -38.01 -50.79
CA PRO A 357 -14.80 -37.07 -50.69
C PRO A 357 -16.26 -37.65 -50.67
N SER A 358 -17.26 -36.74 -50.47
CA SER A 358 -18.69 -36.67 -50.96
C SER A 358 -19.68 -37.84 -50.68
N SER A 359 -21.02 -37.73 -50.55
CA SER A 359 -22.15 -36.76 -50.66
C SER A 359 -23.36 -37.41 -49.92
N ASP A 360 -24.38 -36.74 -49.34
CA ASP A 360 -25.63 -36.17 -49.91
C ASP A 360 -26.47 -35.64 -48.72
N ALA A 361 -26.94 -34.39 -48.68
CA ALA A 361 -28.17 -33.81 -49.24
C ALA A 361 -29.50 -34.23 -48.54
N GLN A 362 -30.10 -33.29 -47.78
CA GLN A 362 -31.50 -32.89 -47.96
C GLN A 362 -31.83 -31.57 -47.26
N ALA A 363 -32.76 -30.85 -47.89
CA ALA A 363 -33.02 -29.41 -47.80
C ALA A 363 -34.36 -29.09 -47.12
N GLN A 364 -34.48 -27.84 -46.64
CA GLN A 364 -35.65 -26.92 -46.62
C GLN A 364 -35.27 -25.79 -45.65
N GLY A 365 -35.31 -24.48 -45.93
CA GLY A 365 -36.10 -23.67 -46.86
C GLY A 365 -36.82 -22.59 -46.02
N GLY A 366 -36.47 -21.31 -46.15
CA GLY A 366 -37.19 -20.23 -45.43
C GLY A 366 -36.50 -18.86 -45.45
N ASP A 367 -37.23 -17.84 -45.89
CA ASP A 367 -36.78 -16.63 -46.57
C ASP A 367 -36.27 -15.42 -45.76
N LYS A 368 -35.50 -14.62 -46.52
CA LYS A 368 -35.09 -13.21 -46.38
C LYS A 368 -36.13 -12.22 -45.79
N LYS A 369 -35.65 -11.21 -45.04
CA LYS A 369 -35.81 -9.78 -45.39
C LYS A 369 -34.99 -8.81 -44.51
N LYS A 370 -34.00 -8.15 -45.15
CA LYS A 370 -33.43 -6.84 -44.77
C LYS A 370 -34.46 -5.74 -45.09
N LYS A 371 -34.62 -4.73 -44.22
CA LYS A 371 -35.12 -3.40 -44.63
C LYS A 371 -34.46 -2.26 -43.87
N ARG A 372 -34.25 -1.17 -44.62
CA ARG A 372 -33.40 0.00 -44.40
C ARG A 372 -34.04 1.07 -43.49
N LYS A 373 -33.14 1.80 -42.81
CA LYS A 373 -33.09 3.25 -42.51
C LYS A 373 -34.18 4.13 -43.18
N LYS A 374 -34.78 5.03 -42.39
CA LYS A 374 -35.31 6.33 -42.85
C LYS A 374 -35.08 7.40 -41.76
N ASN A 375 -34.42 8.49 -42.18
CA ASN A 375 -34.36 9.80 -41.52
C ASN A 375 -35.38 10.75 -42.18
N LYS A 376 -35.58 11.90 -41.51
CA LYS A 376 -36.43 13.10 -41.78
C LYS A 376 -37.70 13.11 -40.93
N VAL A 377 -38.04 14.22 -40.27
CA VAL A 377 -37.84 15.64 -40.61
C VAL A 377 -37.02 16.39 -39.58
#